data_AF-A0AAE3E0P9-F1
#
_entry.id   AF-A0AAE3E0P9-F1
#
_cell.length_a   1.000
_cell.length_b   1.000
_cell.length_c   1.000
_cell.angle_alpha   90.00
_cell.angle_beta   90.00
_cell.angle_gamma   90.00
#
_symmetry.space_group_name_H-M   'P 1'
#
loop_
_entity.id
_entity.type
_entity.pdbx_description
1 polymer ?
#
loop_
_entity_poly.entity_id
_entity_poly.type
_entity_poly.pdbx_seq_one_letter_code
_entity_poly.pdbx_strand_id
1 'polypeptide(L)'
;MILDSQELEFLKLCALARYMPCGLAGIFEMQILKSEVSGRLAKSGYLKYVNGGCKFSRLTRRGRDILLRAGYEFPDDARPHKKGNTFNRRVINAKLNAMLYGAGINIYAGTVQGLSREDCIYIPSLTIRSEMKSKVLAGTVFYGILRIGDTAYVLYYTDDIADGAFPDFEQQTFLSMISHIENIKNVAIIIAAETVEGLIGYLMPEKKPEITRGIVPFSELMERWQYDFYLLPMDKDGIMQIKLMCIDNYKKDIAAMFGDTDNVPVKLSRFDAVCGGKACITAMDTNITRVRYSLEQSLLSGIIPNIICLAHQKAIYQHMAVYLEYPNQMKFTVVRHNTMTDMFPQLRMGETKIEPARTKDGEYLII
;
A
#
# COMPACT_ATOMS: atom_id res chain seq x y z
N MET A 1 13.74 -4.07 33.38
CA MET A 1 12.98 -3.00 32.67
C MET A 1 11.75 -3.65 32.06
N ILE A 2 10.60 -2.99 31.93
CA ILE A 2 9.44 -3.61 31.26
C ILE A 2 9.40 -3.11 29.83
N LEU A 3 9.28 -4.04 28.86
CA LEU A 3 9.11 -3.70 27.46
C LEU A 3 7.74 -3.02 27.28
N ASP A 4 7.67 -1.93 26.53
CA ASP A 4 6.38 -1.29 26.22
C ASP A 4 5.74 -1.84 24.93
N SER A 5 4.45 -1.55 24.73
CA SER A 5 3.67 -2.03 23.59
C SER A 5 4.24 -1.57 22.24
N GLN A 6 4.80 -0.36 22.16
CA GLN A 6 5.43 0.16 20.95
C GLN A 6 6.75 -0.54 20.65
N GLU A 7 7.55 -0.82 21.69
CA GLU A 7 8.79 -1.56 21.58
C GLU A 7 8.55 -3.00 21.12
N LEU A 8 7.56 -3.70 21.70
CA LEU A 8 7.18 -5.05 21.27
C LEU A 8 6.75 -5.05 19.80
N GLU A 9 5.90 -4.10 19.42
CA GLU A 9 5.39 -4.02 18.06
C GLU A 9 6.50 -3.65 17.06
N PHE A 10 7.45 -2.79 17.44
CA PHE A 10 8.61 -2.48 16.60
C PHE A 10 9.52 -3.70 16.42
N LEU A 11 9.66 -4.56 17.44
CA LEU A 11 10.37 -5.84 17.32
C LEU A 11 9.65 -6.76 16.33
N LYS A 12 8.31 -6.87 16.38
CA LYS A 12 7.52 -7.66 15.42
C LYS A 12 7.70 -7.14 13.99
N LEU A 13 7.64 -5.82 13.78
CA LEU A 13 7.91 -5.20 12.49
C LEU A 13 9.33 -5.51 11.98
N CYS A 14 10.34 -5.41 12.86
CA CYS A 14 11.71 -5.79 12.52
C CYS A 14 11.87 -7.29 12.22
N ALA A 15 11.07 -8.16 12.84
CA ALA A 15 11.05 -9.60 12.58
C ALA A 15 10.53 -9.90 11.18
N LEU A 16 9.38 -9.32 10.82
CA LEU A 16 8.75 -9.50 9.52
C LEU A 16 9.59 -8.88 8.39
N ALA A 17 10.03 -7.64 8.58
CA ALA A 17 10.82 -6.90 7.58
C ALA A 17 12.26 -7.41 7.43
N ARG A 18 12.84 -7.98 8.50
CA ARG A 18 14.23 -8.46 8.64
C ARG A 18 15.30 -7.36 8.55
N TYR A 19 15.15 -6.40 7.64
CA TYR A 19 15.97 -5.20 7.46
C TYR A 19 15.07 -3.97 7.47
N MET A 20 14.67 -3.51 8.67
CA MET A 20 13.83 -2.32 8.79
C MET A 20 14.68 -1.06 8.54
N PRO A 21 14.41 -0.24 7.51
CA PRO A 21 15.15 0.98 7.27
C PRO A 21 14.98 1.98 8.42
N CYS A 22 16.08 2.60 8.85
CA CYS A 22 16.01 3.74 9.74
C CYS A 22 15.58 4.99 8.96
N GLY A 23 14.89 5.93 9.62
CA GLY A 23 14.46 7.19 9.01
C GLY A 23 13.02 7.20 8.48
N LEU A 24 12.34 6.04 8.49
CA LEU A 24 10.94 5.94 8.07
C LEU A 24 9.97 6.75 8.94
N ALA A 25 10.34 7.08 10.19
CA ALA A 25 9.53 7.91 11.08
C ALA A 25 9.19 9.28 10.48
N GLY A 26 10.11 9.91 9.75
CA GLY A 26 9.85 11.22 9.12
C GLY A 26 9.02 11.10 7.86
N ILE A 27 9.15 9.99 7.11
CA ILE A 27 8.44 9.74 5.86
C ILE A 27 6.98 9.37 6.13
N PHE A 28 6.75 8.51 7.14
CA PHE A 28 5.43 7.99 7.50
C PHE A 28 4.77 8.71 8.68
N GLU A 29 5.48 9.63 9.35
CA GLU A 29 5.03 10.31 10.57
C GLU A 29 4.58 9.36 11.70
N MET A 30 5.25 8.21 11.81
CA MET A 30 4.92 7.15 12.77
C MET A 30 5.82 7.16 14.01
N GLN A 31 5.20 7.28 15.19
CA GLN A 31 5.91 7.32 16.49
C GLN A 31 6.75 6.07 16.76
N ILE A 32 6.19 4.89 16.48
CA ILE A 32 6.85 3.59 16.67
C ILE A 32 8.17 3.44 15.90
N LEU A 33 8.35 4.20 14.80
CA LEU A 33 9.54 4.13 13.96
C LEU A 33 10.64 5.12 14.38
N LYS A 34 10.41 5.93 15.43
CA LYS A 34 11.38 6.93 15.90
C LYS A 34 12.70 6.28 16.32
N SER A 35 13.78 7.05 16.17
CA SER A 35 15.14 6.64 16.55
C SER A 35 15.27 6.35 18.06
N GLU A 36 14.43 6.97 18.89
CA GLU A 36 14.37 6.74 20.34
C GLU A 36 13.95 5.30 20.67
N VAL A 37 12.89 4.79 20.04
CA VAL A 37 12.38 3.41 20.23
C VAL A 37 13.45 2.40 19.82
N SER A 38 13.97 2.52 18.58
CA SER A 38 15.04 1.65 18.09
C SER A 38 16.33 1.77 18.90
N GLY A 39 16.64 2.97 19.40
CA GLY A 39 17.79 3.25 20.26
C GLY A 39 17.74 2.54 21.62
N ARG A 40 16.59 2.57 22.31
CA ARG A 40 16.38 1.84 23.57
C ARG A 40 16.52 0.33 23.39
N LEU A 41 15.90 -0.21 22.34
CA LEU A 41 15.96 -1.63 21.99
C LEU A 41 17.37 -2.08 21.59
N ALA A 42 18.13 -1.23 20.89
CA ALA A 42 19.53 -1.50 20.54
C ALA A 42 20.44 -1.49 21.78
N LYS A 43 20.28 -0.51 22.68
CA LYS A 43 21.03 -0.47 23.96
C LYS A 43 20.75 -1.70 24.83
N SER A 44 19.53 -2.22 24.79
CA SER A 44 19.11 -3.43 25.51
C SER A 44 19.53 -4.73 24.81
N GLY A 45 20.16 -4.64 23.64
CA GLY A 45 20.68 -5.79 22.89
C GLY A 45 19.62 -6.59 22.13
N TYR A 46 18.39 -6.10 21.99
CA TYR A 46 17.33 -6.75 21.20
C TYR A 46 17.44 -6.44 19.70
N LEU A 47 17.97 -5.26 19.39
CA LEU A 47 18.27 -4.84 18.03
C LEU A 47 19.77 -4.59 17.84
N LYS A 48 20.20 -4.66 16.59
CA LYS A 48 21.50 -4.15 16.16
C LYS A 48 21.33 -3.31 14.90
N TYR A 49 22.20 -2.31 14.77
CA TYR A 49 22.28 -1.53 13.56
C TYR A 49 23.20 -2.18 12.55
N VAL A 50 22.79 -2.14 11.30
CA VAL A 50 23.52 -2.70 10.18
C VAL A 50 23.58 -1.65 9.09
N ASN A 51 24.80 -1.33 8.63
CA ASN A 51 24.99 -0.41 7.51
C ASN A 51 24.96 -1.15 6.17
N GLY A 52 24.33 -0.51 5.18
CA GLY A 52 24.31 -0.82 3.75
C GLY A 52 24.20 0.50 2.96
N GLY A 53 23.30 0.59 1.97
CA GLY A 53 22.97 1.87 1.31
C GLY A 53 22.33 2.91 2.24
N CYS A 54 21.69 2.45 3.32
CA CYS A 54 21.32 3.26 4.48
C CYS A 54 21.53 2.46 5.78
N LYS A 55 21.10 3.03 6.92
CA LYS A 55 21.16 2.36 8.23
C LYS A 55 19.88 1.52 8.42
N PHE A 56 20.04 0.27 8.86
CA PHE A 56 18.93 -0.65 9.11
C PHE A 56 18.92 -1.15 10.55
N SER A 57 17.73 -1.38 11.08
CA SER A 57 17.48 -2.10 12.34
C SER A 57 17.21 -3.57 12.05
N ARG A 58 17.89 -4.46 12.80
CA ARG A 58 17.72 -5.91 12.69
C ARG A 58 17.68 -6.56 14.07
N LEU A 59 16.83 -7.58 14.23
CA LEU A 59 16.78 -8.39 15.44
C LEU A 59 18.11 -9.10 15.71
N THR A 60 18.50 -9.11 16.98
CA THR A 60 19.51 -10.02 17.53
C THR A 60 18.86 -11.36 17.90
N ARG A 61 19.66 -12.32 18.36
CA ARG A 61 19.14 -13.56 18.95
C ARG A 61 18.24 -13.26 20.15
N ARG A 62 18.69 -12.41 21.07
CA ARG A 62 17.90 -11.94 22.23
C ARG A 62 16.58 -11.31 21.79
N GLY A 63 16.59 -10.53 20.70
CA GLY A 63 15.38 -9.95 20.08
C GLY A 63 14.39 -10.98 19.57
N ARG A 64 14.85 -12.10 19.02
CA ARG A 64 13.98 -13.21 18.61
C ARG A 64 13.46 -14.00 19.81
N ASP A 65 14.33 -14.27 20.78
CA ASP A 65 13.96 -15.04 21.98
C ASP A 65 12.84 -14.34 22.78
N ILE A 66 12.87 -13.01 22.89
CA ILE A 66 11.80 -12.27 23.58
C ILE A 66 10.48 -12.29 22.79
N LEU A 67 10.53 -12.23 21.46
CA LEU A 67 9.32 -12.38 20.63
C LEU A 67 8.71 -13.78 20.76
N LEU A 68 9.56 -14.81 20.77
CA LEU A 68 9.12 -16.19 20.95
C LEU A 68 8.46 -16.37 22.33
N ARG A 69 9.06 -15.82 23.40
CA ARG A 69 8.45 -15.80 24.75
C ARG A 69 7.13 -15.03 24.79
N ALA A 70 7.01 -13.98 23.99
CA ALA A 70 5.76 -13.24 23.83
C ALA A 70 4.70 -14.00 23.00
N GLY A 71 5.04 -15.18 22.45
CA GLY A 71 4.15 -16.02 21.66
C GLY A 71 4.13 -15.70 20.17
N TYR A 72 5.14 -14.96 19.67
CA TYR A 72 5.28 -14.60 18.26
C TYR A 72 6.49 -15.30 17.65
N GLU A 73 6.21 -16.25 16.75
CA GLU A 73 7.23 -16.96 16.00
C GLU A 73 7.40 -16.35 14.61
N PHE A 74 8.65 -16.12 14.24
CA PHE A 74 9.02 -15.61 12.91
C PHE A 74 10.13 -16.47 12.32
N PRO A 75 10.11 -16.73 11.00
CA PRO A 75 11.10 -17.58 10.37
C PRO A 75 12.51 -17.01 10.50
N ASP A 76 13.48 -17.92 10.67
CA ASP A 76 14.88 -17.53 10.75
C ASP A 76 15.37 -16.92 9.43
N ASP A 77 16.08 -15.80 9.55
CA ASP A 77 16.65 -15.13 8.39
C ASP A 77 18.09 -15.56 8.15
N ALA A 78 18.32 -16.32 7.07
CA ALA A 78 19.65 -16.48 6.47
C ALA A 78 20.23 -15.09 6.19
N ARG A 79 21.50 -14.82 6.51
CA ARG A 79 22.09 -13.49 6.32
C ARG A 79 22.30 -13.21 4.82
N PRO A 80 21.47 -12.40 4.13
CA PRO A 80 21.72 -12.09 2.73
C PRO A 80 22.95 -11.18 2.60
N HIS A 81 23.58 -11.19 1.43
CA HIS A 81 24.50 -10.13 1.03
C HIS A 81 23.75 -8.78 1.03
N LYS A 82 24.39 -7.73 1.55
CA LYS A 82 23.78 -6.39 1.71
C LYS A 82 23.81 -5.55 0.43
N LYS A 83 23.68 -6.20 -0.74
CA LYS A 83 23.75 -5.56 -2.06
C LYS A 83 22.99 -6.39 -3.10
N GLY A 84 22.56 -5.72 -4.17
CA GLY A 84 21.87 -6.32 -5.31
C GLY A 84 20.35 -6.43 -5.17
N ASN A 85 19.70 -6.90 -6.23
CA ASN A 85 18.24 -6.84 -6.38
C ASN A 85 17.47 -7.54 -5.26
N THR A 86 17.97 -8.69 -4.78
CA THR A 86 17.37 -9.42 -3.65
C THR A 86 17.38 -8.60 -2.36
N PHE A 87 18.43 -7.81 -2.12
CA PHE A 87 18.50 -6.92 -0.96
C PHE A 87 17.56 -5.72 -1.12
N ASN A 88 17.56 -5.06 -2.29
CA ASN A 88 16.67 -3.93 -2.57
C ASN A 88 15.20 -4.33 -2.42
N ARG A 89 14.79 -5.48 -2.96
CA ARG A 89 13.44 -6.02 -2.79
C ARG A 89 13.06 -6.23 -1.32
N ARG A 90 13.99 -6.63 -0.46
CA ARG A 90 13.72 -6.75 0.99
C ARG A 90 13.54 -5.39 1.65
N VAL A 91 14.32 -4.39 1.25
CA VAL A 91 14.17 -3.00 1.72
C VAL A 91 12.82 -2.44 1.33
N ILE A 92 12.39 -2.63 0.08
CA ILE A 92 11.06 -2.18 -0.38
C ILE A 92 9.94 -2.93 0.36
N ASN A 93 10.03 -4.27 0.52
CA ASN A 93 9.08 -5.02 1.34
C ASN A 93 8.97 -4.46 2.77
N ALA A 94 10.10 -4.09 3.38
CA ALA A 94 10.11 -3.53 4.72
C ALA A 94 9.38 -2.18 4.79
N LYS A 95 9.59 -1.31 3.80
CA LYS A 95 8.88 -0.03 3.69
C LYS A 95 7.38 -0.23 3.48
N LEU A 96 6.98 -1.11 2.56
CA LEU A 96 5.57 -1.43 2.29
C LEU A 96 4.88 -2.00 3.54
N ASN A 97 5.54 -2.93 4.25
CA ASN A 97 5.02 -3.47 5.52
C ASN A 97 4.80 -2.37 6.56
N ALA A 98 5.77 -1.46 6.73
CA ALA A 98 5.66 -0.36 7.68
C ALA A 98 4.53 0.62 7.30
N MET A 99 4.39 0.94 6.01
CA MET A 99 3.33 1.80 5.50
C MET A 99 1.94 1.17 5.70
N LEU A 100 1.76 -0.09 5.29
CA LEU A 100 0.48 -0.81 5.47
C LEU A 100 0.12 -0.96 6.96
N TYR A 101 1.09 -1.25 7.82
CA TYR A 101 0.89 -1.23 9.27
C TYR A 101 0.48 0.16 9.77
N GLY A 102 1.12 1.23 9.28
CA GLY A 102 0.73 2.61 9.61
C GLY A 102 -0.70 2.95 9.18
N ALA A 103 -1.19 2.27 8.13
CA ALA A 103 -2.57 2.37 7.67
C ALA A 103 -3.56 1.49 8.45
N GLY A 104 -3.11 0.77 9.49
CA GLY A 104 -3.96 -0.10 10.29
C GLY A 104 -4.24 -1.46 9.66
N ILE A 105 -3.55 -1.82 8.57
CA ILE A 105 -3.67 -3.14 7.95
C ILE A 105 -2.99 -4.18 8.84
N ASN A 106 -3.65 -5.33 9.04
CA ASN A 106 -2.99 -6.47 9.64
C ASN A 106 -1.98 -7.08 8.64
N ILE A 107 -0.69 -6.88 8.87
CA ILE A 107 0.38 -7.38 7.98
C ILE A 107 0.97 -8.74 8.40
N TYR A 108 0.37 -9.39 9.40
CA TYR A 108 0.91 -10.61 10.02
C TYR A 108 0.24 -11.90 9.52
N ALA A 109 -0.45 -11.84 8.37
CA ALA A 109 -0.98 -13.05 7.74
C ALA A 109 0.14 -14.05 7.44
N GLY A 110 -0.01 -15.26 7.98
CA GLY A 110 0.97 -16.34 7.80
C GLY A 110 0.70 -17.22 6.57
N THR A 111 -0.53 -17.20 6.04
CA THR A 111 -0.97 -18.01 4.91
C THR A 111 -1.90 -17.22 3.99
N VAL A 112 -2.02 -17.62 2.72
CA VAL A 112 -2.94 -16.98 1.77
C VAL A 112 -4.39 -17.11 2.23
N GLN A 113 -4.81 -18.28 2.72
CA GLN A 113 -6.16 -18.48 3.29
C GLN A 113 -6.38 -17.66 4.57
N GLY A 114 -5.30 -17.27 5.25
CA GLY A 114 -5.35 -16.35 6.38
C GLY A 114 -5.96 -15.00 6.03
N LEU A 115 -5.92 -14.59 4.76
CA LEU A 115 -6.57 -13.38 4.27
C LEU A 115 -8.10 -13.45 4.37
N SER A 116 -8.70 -14.63 4.59
CA SER A 116 -10.16 -14.76 4.78
C SER A 116 -10.63 -14.30 6.17
N ARG A 117 -9.73 -14.02 7.11
CA ARG A 117 -10.05 -13.84 8.53
C ARG A 117 -10.47 -12.43 8.92
N GLU A 118 -10.03 -11.43 8.17
CA GLU A 118 -10.20 -10.02 8.49
C GLU A 118 -10.43 -9.24 7.19
N ASP A 119 -11.15 -8.13 7.26
CA ASP A 119 -11.45 -7.34 6.08
C ASP A 119 -10.27 -6.49 5.60
N CYS A 120 -9.29 -6.19 6.46
CA CYS A 120 -8.12 -5.36 6.13
C CYS A 120 -6.82 -6.08 6.51
N ILE A 121 -6.34 -6.94 5.63
CA ILE A 121 -5.22 -7.87 5.93
C ILE A 121 -4.29 -8.05 4.74
N TYR A 122 -2.99 -8.19 4.98
CA TYR A 122 -1.95 -8.29 3.96
C TYR A 122 -1.01 -9.46 4.22
N ILE A 123 -0.65 -10.15 3.14
CA ILE A 123 0.41 -11.16 3.13
C ILE A 123 1.53 -10.76 2.16
N PRO A 124 2.78 -10.59 2.64
CA PRO A 124 3.92 -10.36 1.76
C PRO A 124 4.26 -11.59 0.94
N SER A 125 4.67 -11.40 -0.32
CA SER A 125 5.18 -12.45 -1.23
C SER A 125 6.31 -13.28 -0.62
N LEU A 126 7.15 -12.68 0.24
CA LEU A 126 8.20 -13.40 0.96
C LEU A 126 7.64 -14.40 1.98
N THR A 127 6.49 -14.09 2.60
CA THR A 127 5.77 -15.00 3.50
C THR A 127 5.12 -16.12 2.70
N ILE A 128 4.44 -15.80 1.59
CA ILE A 128 3.85 -16.81 0.69
C ILE A 128 4.91 -17.80 0.17
N ARG A 129 6.10 -17.31 -0.21
CA ARG A 129 7.24 -18.16 -0.62
C ARG A 129 7.64 -19.16 0.46
N SER A 130 7.68 -18.70 1.71
CA SER A 130 8.04 -19.53 2.86
C SER A 130 6.97 -20.58 3.15
N GLU A 131 5.71 -20.18 3.07
CA GLU A 131 4.54 -21.04 3.28
C GLU A 131 4.50 -22.20 2.26
N MET A 132 4.53 -21.86 0.97
CA MET A 132 4.33 -22.84 -0.10
C MET A 132 5.56 -23.73 -0.35
N LYS A 133 6.70 -23.46 0.30
CA LYS A 133 8.01 -24.13 0.06
C LYS A 133 8.36 -24.21 -1.43
N SER A 134 7.87 -23.27 -2.23
CA SER A 134 7.74 -23.43 -3.67
C SER A 134 8.62 -22.46 -4.44
N LYS A 135 9.25 -22.97 -5.51
CA LYS A 135 9.91 -22.14 -6.54
C LYS A 135 8.90 -21.51 -7.50
N VAL A 136 7.59 -21.76 -7.39
CA VAL A 136 6.55 -21.21 -8.28
C VAL A 136 6.53 -19.67 -8.24
N LEU A 137 6.89 -19.06 -7.11
CA LEU A 137 7.08 -17.61 -7.00
C LEU A 137 8.46 -17.13 -7.49
N ALA A 138 9.35 -18.01 -7.93
CA ALA A 138 10.65 -17.63 -8.49
C ALA A 138 10.41 -17.09 -9.91
N GLY A 139 10.46 -15.77 -10.03
CA GLY A 139 10.17 -15.06 -11.29
C GLY A 139 9.10 -13.99 -11.14
N THR A 140 8.29 -14.04 -10.07
CA THR A 140 7.32 -12.98 -9.81
C THR A 140 7.97 -11.75 -9.18
N VAL A 141 7.40 -10.59 -9.52
CA VAL A 141 7.81 -9.26 -9.08
C VAL A 141 6.79 -8.59 -8.15
N PHE A 142 5.54 -9.05 -8.06
CA PHE A 142 4.58 -8.51 -7.08
C PHE A 142 5.06 -8.72 -5.63
N TYR A 143 4.83 -7.75 -4.77
CA TYR A 143 5.31 -7.68 -3.40
C TYR A 143 4.43 -8.40 -2.39
N GLY A 144 3.13 -8.54 -2.66
CA GLY A 144 2.19 -9.30 -1.83
C GLY A 144 0.75 -9.11 -2.27
N ILE A 145 -0.18 -9.67 -1.48
CA ILE A 145 -1.63 -9.56 -1.70
C ILE A 145 -2.24 -8.90 -0.47
N LEU A 146 -2.94 -7.79 -0.69
CA LEU A 146 -3.69 -7.02 0.30
C LEU A 146 -5.19 -7.29 0.08
N ARG A 147 -5.92 -7.63 1.12
CA ARG A 147 -7.38 -7.63 1.12
C ARG A 147 -7.89 -6.37 1.79
N ILE A 148 -8.83 -5.70 1.12
CA ILE A 148 -9.71 -4.68 1.72
C ILE A 148 -11.15 -5.04 1.33
N GLY A 149 -11.97 -5.42 2.30
CA GLY A 149 -13.34 -5.90 2.08
C GLY A 149 -13.38 -7.12 1.16
N ASP A 150 -14.13 -7.02 0.06
CA ASP A 150 -14.27 -8.07 -0.97
C ASP A 150 -13.30 -7.92 -2.16
N THR A 151 -12.28 -7.07 -2.03
CA THR A 151 -11.31 -6.80 -3.10
C THR A 151 -9.91 -7.26 -2.69
N ALA A 152 -9.28 -8.03 -3.57
CA ALA A 152 -7.87 -8.42 -3.46
C ALA A 152 -7.00 -7.48 -4.33
N TYR A 153 -6.08 -6.78 -3.69
CA TYR A 153 -5.12 -5.88 -4.32
C TYR A 153 -3.76 -6.57 -4.44
N VAL A 154 -3.27 -6.72 -5.67
CA VAL A 154 -1.91 -7.20 -5.94
C VAL A 154 -0.97 -6.00 -5.93
N LEU A 155 0.01 -6.02 -5.04
CA LEU A 155 0.87 -4.87 -4.77
C LEU A 155 2.18 -4.99 -5.56
N TYR A 156 2.51 -3.96 -6.33
CA TYR A 156 3.78 -3.81 -7.05
C TYR A 156 4.52 -2.55 -6.56
N TYR A 157 5.79 -2.46 -6.91
CA TYR A 157 6.61 -1.27 -6.71
C TYR A 157 7.45 -1.01 -7.96
N THR A 158 7.66 0.26 -8.27
CA THR A 158 8.51 0.71 -9.38
C THR A 158 9.37 1.90 -8.96
N ASP A 159 10.61 1.92 -9.42
CA ASP A 159 11.50 3.09 -9.38
C ASP A 159 12.20 3.37 -10.71
N ASP A 160 11.81 2.66 -11.76
CA ASP A 160 12.29 2.84 -13.12
C ASP A 160 11.15 2.69 -14.13
N ILE A 161 11.18 3.48 -15.19
CA ILE A 161 10.23 3.41 -16.31
C ILE A 161 10.21 2.02 -16.97
N ALA A 162 11.33 1.31 -17.00
CA ALA A 162 11.46 -0.02 -17.60
C ALA A 162 10.99 -1.15 -16.67
N ASP A 163 10.64 -0.85 -15.41
CA ASP A 163 10.10 -1.85 -14.51
C ASP A 163 8.78 -2.40 -15.05
N GLY A 164 8.65 -3.72 -14.93
CA GLY A 164 7.51 -4.42 -15.49
C GLY A 164 7.49 -5.86 -15.05
N ALA A 165 6.64 -6.64 -15.72
CA ALA A 165 6.49 -8.04 -15.40
C ALA A 165 6.20 -8.90 -16.62
N PHE A 166 6.29 -10.21 -16.45
CA PHE A 166 5.80 -11.19 -17.42
C PHE A 166 4.27 -11.31 -17.25
N PRO A 167 3.47 -10.78 -18.19
CA PRO A 167 2.05 -10.55 -17.95
C PRO A 167 1.28 -11.83 -17.56
N ASP A 168 1.40 -12.87 -18.39
CA ASP A 168 0.62 -14.09 -18.21
C ASP A 168 1.06 -14.90 -16.99
N PHE A 169 2.38 -14.95 -16.75
CA PHE A 169 2.94 -15.65 -15.61
C PHE A 169 2.54 -15.00 -14.29
N GLU A 170 2.59 -13.66 -14.22
CA GLU A 170 2.11 -12.90 -13.06
C GLU A 170 0.63 -13.17 -12.79
N GLN A 171 -0.22 -12.97 -13.80
CA GLN A 171 -1.68 -13.13 -13.68
C GLN A 171 -2.05 -14.53 -13.21
N GLN A 172 -1.54 -15.56 -13.87
CA GLN A 172 -1.82 -16.95 -13.47
C GLN A 172 -1.40 -17.21 -12.03
N THR A 173 -0.27 -16.64 -11.61
CA THR A 173 0.27 -16.86 -10.27
C THR A 173 -0.59 -16.20 -9.20
N PHE A 174 -0.90 -14.90 -9.31
CA PHE A 174 -1.71 -14.24 -8.28
C PHE A 174 -3.17 -14.69 -8.32
N LEU A 175 -3.75 -15.00 -9.49
CA LEU A 175 -5.13 -15.50 -9.57
C LEU A 175 -5.27 -16.87 -8.91
N SER A 176 -4.28 -17.74 -9.10
CA SER A 176 -4.20 -19.03 -8.40
C SER A 176 -4.12 -18.85 -6.88
N MET A 177 -3.48 -17.78 -6.39
CA MET A 177 -3.46 -17.50 -4.95
C MET A 177 -4.81 -16.94 -4.46
N ILE A 178 -5.35 -15.96 -5.18
CA ILE A 178 -6.58 -15.27 -4.81
C ILE A 178 -7.79 -16.23 -4.82
N SER A 179 -7.80 -17.25 -5.68
CA SER A 179 -8.88 -18.25 -5.72
C SER A 179 -9.04 -19.06 -4.42
N HIS A 180 -8.04 -19.04 -3.53
CA HIS A 180 -8.09 -19.68 -2.22
C HIS A 180 -8.56 -18.73 -1.10
N ILE A 181 -8.86 -17.47 -1.42
CA ILE A 181 -9.36 -16.47 -0.47
C ILE A 181 -10.88 -16.41 -0.60
N GLU A 182 -11.57 -16.58 0.52
CA GLU A 182 -13.03 -16.57 0.54
C GLU A 182 -13.59 -15.14 0.40
N ASN A 183 -14.72 -15.04 -0.29
CA ASN A 183 -15.52 -13.81 -0.44
C ASN A 183 -14.81 -12.67 -1.21
N ILE A 184 -13.81 -12.97 -2.03
CA ILE A 184 -13.26 -12.01 -2.98
C ILE A 184 -14.14 -11.95 -4.23
N LYS A 185 -14.60 -10.74 -4.57
CA LYS A 185 -15.37 -10.46 -5.79
C LYS A 185 -14.55 -9.72 -6.84
N ASN A 186 -13.55 -8.95 -6.41
CA ASN A 186 -12.79 -8.07 -7.27
C ASN A 186 -11.28 -8.30 -7.10
N VAL A 187 -10.55 -8.14 -8.20
CA VAL A 187 -9.08 -8.08 -8.20
C VAL A 187 -8.65 -6.74 -8.77
N ALA A 188 -7.75 -6.07 -8.07
CA ALA A 188 -7.19 -4.78 -8.45
C ALA A 188 -5.67 -4.77 -8.27
N ILE A 189 -5.00 -3.81 -8.89
CA ILE A 189 -3.55 -3.67 -8.86
C ILE A 189 -3.20 -2.36 -8.16
N ILE A 190 -2.30 -2.42 -7.18
CA ILE A 190 -1.68 -1.22 -6.61
C ILE A 190 -0.24 -1.17 -7.09
N ILE A 191 0.18 -0.03 -7.65
CA ILE A 191 1.57 0.24 -7.98
C ILE A 191 2.08 1.36 -7.08
N ALA A 192 3.09 1.04 -6.28
CA ALA A 192 3.73 1.97 -5.36
C ALA A 192 5.02 2.55 -5.94
N ALA A 193 5.36 3.78 -5.55
CA ALA A 193 6.69 4.36 -5.74
C ALA A 193 7.02 5.31 -4.59
N GLU A 194 8.29 5.71 -4.47
CA GLU A 194 8.73 6.58 -3.36
C GLU A 194 8.04 7.94 -3.35
N THR A 195 7.75 8.52 -4.53
CA THR A 195 7.12 9.84 -4.64
C THR A 195 6.04 9.88 -5.71
N VAL A 196 5.20 10.91 -5.64
CA VAL A 196 4.18 11.21 -6.65
C VAL A 196 4.80 11.49 -8.02
N GLU A 197 5.92 12.22 -8.06
CA GLU A 197 6.66 12.50 -9.29
C GLU A 197 7.21 11.21 -9.90
N GLY A 198 7.71 10.29 -9.06
CA GLY A 198 8.11 8.95 -9.50
C GLY A 198 6.95 8.20 -10.14
N LEU A 199 5.81 8.10 -9.46
CA LEU A 199 4.61 7.45 -10.00
C LEU A 199 4.23 7.99 -11.39
N ILE A 200 4.21 9.32 -11.54
CA ILE A 200 3.90 9.97 -12.81
C ILE A 200 4.96 9.63 -13.86
N GLY A 201 6.25 9.81 -13.54
CA GLY A 201 7.36 9.61 -14.46
C GLY A 201 7.52 8.17 -14.95
N TYR A 202 7.22 7.18 -14.10
CA TYR A 202 7.38 5.77 -14.45
C TYR A 202 6.15 5.19 -15.16
N LEU A 203 4.94 5.63 -14.78
CA LEU A 203 3.69 4.98 -15.24
C LEU A 203 2.97 5.75 -16.34
N MET A 204 3.23 7.05 -16.48
CA MET A 204 2.69 7.91 -17.54
C MET A 204 3.82 8.63 -18.28
N PRO A 205 4.83 7.91 -18.80
CA PRO A 205 5.97 8.54 -19.45
C PRO A 205 5.59 9.12 -20.82
N GLU A 206 6.26 10.20 -21.22
CA GLU A 206 6.10 10.78 -22.56
C GLU A 206 6.49 9.80 -23.68
N LYS A 207 7.51 8.98 -23.43
CA LYS A 207 7.96 7.93 -24.35
C LYS A 207 7.84 6.57 -23.68
N LYS A 208 7.06 5.67 -24.28
CA LYS A 208 6.93 4.30 -23.79
C LYS A 208 8.29 3.57 -23.89
N PRO A 209 8.72 2.90 -22.81
CA PRO A 209 9.92 2.05 -22.81
C PRO A 209 9.76 0.84 -23.72
N GLU A 210 10.88 0.30 -24.22
CA GLU A 210 10.87 -0.90 -25.06
C GLU A 210 10.69 -2.18 -24.23
N ILE A 211 9.84 -3.08 -24.72
CA ILE A 211 9.67 -4.42 -24.15
C ILE A 211 10.99 -5.19 -24.29
N THR A 212 11.58 -5.56 -23.16
CA THR A 212 12.86 -6.26 -23.13
C THR A 212 12.68 -7.67 -22.59
N ARG A 213 13.07 -8.68 -23.38
CA ARG A 213 13.05 -10.10 -22.98
C ARG A 213 11.69 -10.59 -22.47
N GLY A 214 10.59 -10.06 -23.03
CA GLY A 214 9.22 -10.42 -22.66
C GLY A 214 8.70 -9.78 -21.37
N ILE A 215 9.50 -8.94 -20.70
CA ILE A 215 9.04 -8.11 -19.59
C ILE A 215 8.30 -6.91 -20.18
N VAL A 216 7.03 -6.78 -19.83
CA VAL A 216 6.18 -5.67 -20.26
C VAL A 216 6.17 -4.60 -19.16
N PRO A 217 6.58 -3.36 -19.48
CA PRO A 217 6.61 -2.24 -18.54
C PRO A 217 5.24 -1.96 -17.92
N PHE A 218 5.21 -1.49 -16.66
CA PHE A 218 3.95 -1.27 -15.94
C PHE A 218 3.03 -0.26 -16.64
N SER A 219 3.59 0.79 -17.27
CA SER A 219 2.84 1.76 -18.06
C SER A 219 2.02 1.09 -19.19
N GLU A 220 2.54 0.01 -19.76
CA GLU A 220 1.86 -0.74 -20.83
C GLU A 220 0.96 -1.85 -20.27
N LEU A 221 1.33 -2.47 -19.14
CA LEU A 221 0.46 -3.42 -18.44
C LEU A 221 -0.88 -2.77 -18.04
N MET A 222 -0.88 -1.49 -17.69
CA MET A 222 -2.09 -0.71 -17.39
C MET A 222 -3.09 -0.61 -18.57
N GLU A 223 -2.61 -0.79 -19.80
CA GLU A 223 -3.46 -0.83 -20.99
C GLU A 223 -3.87 -2.25 -21.36
N ARG A 224 -2.99 -3.22 -21.11
CA ARG A 224 -3.21 -4.63 -21.48
C ARG A 224 -4.08 -5.39 -20.49
N TRP A 225 -3.91 -5.14 -19.20
CA TRP A 225 -4.65 -5.82 -18.15
C TRP A 225 -6.00 -5.15 -17.89
N GLN A 226 -7.05 -5.96 -17.79
CA GLN A 226 -8.41 -5.51 -17.49
C GLN A 226 -8.65 -5.45 -15.98
N TYR A 227 -7.77 -4.74 -15.25
CA TYR A 227 -7.91 -4.49 -13.82
C TYR A 227 -7.99 -3.00 -13.53
N ASP A 228 -8.53 -2.65 -12.36
CA ASP A 228 -8.36 -1.32 -11.82
C ASP A 228 -6.94 -1.13 -11.28
N PHE A 229 -6.30 -0.03 -11.67
CA PHE A 229 -4.96 0.35 -11.23
C PHE A 229 -5.03 1.52 -10.27
N TYR A 230 -4.33 1.38 -9.15
CA TYR A 230 -4.25 2.34 -8.07
C TYR A 230 -2.79 2.78 -7.92
N LEU A 231 -2.53 4.08 -7.84
CA LEU A 231 -1.18 4.59 -7.61
C LEU A 231 -1.00 4.93 -6.13
N LEU A 232 0.12 4.53 -5.54
CA LEU A 232 0.34 4.67 -4.10
C LEU A 232 1.72 5.29 -3.78
N PRO A 233 1.79 6.56 -3.34
CA PRO A 233 3.05 7.12 -2.87
C PRO A 233 3.46 6.45 -1.55
N MET A 234 4.75 6.15 -1.38
CA MET A 234 5.27 5.50 -0.17
C MET A 234 5.66 6.51 0.90
N ASP A 235 4.66 7.24 1.38
CA ASP A 235 4.77 8.24 2.44
C ASP A 235 3.52 8.28 3.33
N LYS A 236 3.42 9.29 4.20
CA LYS A 236 2.26 9.53 5.06
C LYS A 236 0.94 9.72 4.28
N ASP A 237 1.02 10.24 3.06
CA ASP A 237 -0.14 10.52 2.23
C ASP A 237 -0.66 9.20 1.63
N GLY A 238 0.23 8.27 1.29
CA GLY A 238 -0.12 6.88 0.97
C GLY A 238 -0.75 6.11 2.14
N ILE A 239 -0.28 6.35 3.37
CA ILE A 239 -0.91 5.79 4.58
C ILE A 239 -2.37 6.27 4.69
N MET A 240 -2.59 7.58 4.51
CA MET A 240 -3.94 8.17 4.54
C MET A 240 -4.83 7.57 3.44
N GLN A 241 -4.30 7.42 2.23
CA GLN A 241 -5.00 6.81 1.10
C GLN A 241 -5.48 5.39 1.43
N ILE A 242 -4.60 4.53 1.96
CA ILE A 242 -4.99 3.15 2.33
C ILE A 242 -6.01 3.15 3.47
N LYS A 243 -5.84 4.01 4.48
CA LYS A 243 -6.83 4.14 5.56
C LYS A 243 -8.21 4.51 5.03
N LEU A 244 -8.28 5.45 4.09
CA LEU A 244 -9.53 5.85 3.43
C LEU A 244 -10.17 4.68 2.69
N MET A 245 -9.37 3.89 1.96
CA MET A 245 -9.87 2.71 1.25
C MET A 245 -10.47 1.66 2.20
N CYS A 246 -10.04 1.61 3.46
CA CYS A 246 -10.58 0.71 4.48
C CYS A 246 -11.91 1.20 5.10
N ILE A 247 -12.40 2.38 4.72
CA ILE A 247 -13.67 2.92 5.20
C ILE A 247 -14.78 2.53 4.24
N ASP A 248 -15.77 1.80 4.74
CA ASP A 248 -16.94 1.43 3.96
C ASP A 248 -17.65 2.67 3.40
N ASN A 249 -18.05 2.60 2.13
CA ASN A 249 -18.82 3.64 1.44
C ASN A 249 -18.20 5.06 1.43
N TYR A 250 -16.92 5.22 1.77
CA TYR A 250 -16.29 6.56 1.88
C TYR A 250 -16.44 7.39 0.60
N LYS A 251 -16.43 6.76 -0.58
CA LYS A 251 -16.64 7.46 -1.87
C LYS A 251 -18.02 8.10 -1.94
N LYS A 252 -19.06 7.37 -1.53
CA LYS A 252 -20.45 7.84 -1.51
C LYS A 252 -20.61 8.96 -0.48
N ASP A 253 -20.07 8.77 0.72
CA ASP A 253 -20.15 9.77 1.79
C ASP A 253 -19.50 11.09 1.38
N ILE A 254 -18.35 11.03 0.71
CA ILE A 254 -17.69 12.22 0.17
C ILE A 254 -18.49 12.83 -0.98
N ALA A 255 -18.95 12.01 -1.93
CA ALA A 255 -19.66 12.48 -3.11
C ALA A 255 -21.01 13.14 -2.77
N ALA A 256 -21.69 12.65 -1.73
CA ALA A 256 -22.95 13.21 -1.23
C ALA A 256 -22.82 14.67 -0.77
N MET A 257 -21.62 15.12 -0.42
CA MET A 257 -21.37 16.54 -0.10
C MET A 257 -21.41 17.45 -1.34
N PHE A 258 -21.26 16.87 -2.54
CA PHE A 258 -21.10 17.61 -3.78
C PHE A 258 -22.25 17.41 -4.78
N GLY A 259 -23.17 16.48 -4.52
CA GLY A 259 -24.34 16.28 -5.37
C GLY A 259 -25.20 15.09 -4.96
N ASP A 260 -26.16 14.76 -5.83
CA ASP A 260 -27.02 13.58 -5.69
C ASP A 260 -26.25 12.32 -6.11
N THR A 261 -26.16 11.36 -5.20
CA THR A 261 -25.47 10.06 -5.38
C THR A 261 -26.43 8.93 -5.76
N ASP A 262 -27.73 9.09 -5.51
CA ASP A 262 -28.72 8.03 -5.69
C ASP A 262 -29.39 8.11 -7.06
N ASN A 263 -29.45 9.31 -7.67
CA ASN A 263 -30.06 9.54 -8.98
C ASN A 263 -29.06 9.93 -10.09
N VAL A 264 -27.87 9.32 -10.09
CA VAL A 264 -26.88 9.55 -11.16
C VAL A 264 -27.40 8.98 -12.49
N PRO A 265 -27.55 9.80 -13.56
CA PRO A 265 -28.03 9.31 -14.85
C PRO A 265 -27.13 8.21 -15.41
N VAL A 266 -27.71 7.23 -16.10
CA VAL A 266 -26.95 6.09 -16.70
C VAL A 266 -25.79 6.55 -17.59
N LYS A 267 -25.99 7.65 -18.34
CA LYS A 267 -24.96 8.25 -19.20
C LYS A 267 -23.77 8.84 -18.43
N LEU A 268 -23.89 8.98 -17.11
CA LEU A 268 -22.88 9.48 -16.16
C LEU A 268 -22.54 8.43 -15.08
N SER A 269 -22.83 7.16 -15.33
CA SER A 269 -22.63 6.04 -14.38
C SER A 269 -21.21 5.83 -13.85
N ARG A 270 -20.19 6.50 -14.41
CA ARG A 270 -18.80 6.45 -13.91
C ARG A 270 -18.53 7.51 -12.83
N PHE A 271 -19.42 8.46 -12.65
CA PHE A 271 -19.35 9.52 -11.63
C PHE A 271 -20.07 9.11 -10.34
N ASP A 272 -19.61 9.64 -9.21
CA ASP A 272 -20.16 9.32 -7.88
C ASP A 272 -21.37 10.19 -7.51
N ALA A 273 -21.41 11.44 -7.99
CA ALA A 273 -22.57 12.30 -7.81
C ALA A 273 -22.72 13.34 -8.92
N VAL A 274 -23.93 13.87 -9.06
CA VAL A 274 -24.26 14.93 -10.01
C VAL A 274 -24.95 16.11 -9.33
N CYS A 275 -24.64 17.33 -9.77
CA CYS A 275 -25.29 18.55 -9.29
C CYS A 275 -25.30 19.61 -10.39
N GLY A 276 -26.49 20.07 -10.78
CA GLY A 276 -26.65 21.21 -11.71
C GLY A 276 -25.88 21.09 -13.02
N GLY A 277 -25.87 19.90 -13.64
CA GLY A 277 -25.15 19.63 -14.90
C GLY A 277 -23.64 19.38 -14.77
N LYS A 278 -23.11 19.32 -13.53
CA LYS A 278 -21.74 18.89 -13.25
C LYS A 278 -21.77 17.46 -12.69
N ALA A 279 -20.75 16.68 -13.00
CA ALA A 279 -20.56 15.36 -12.41
C ALA A 279 -19.23 15.32 -11.66
N CYS A 280 -19.24 14.69 -10.49
CA CYS A 280 -18.07 14.60 -9.64
C CYS A 280 -17.63 13.15 -9.44
N ILE A 281 -16.33 12.98 -9.30
CA ILE A 281 -15.69 11.71 -9.04
C ILE A 281 -14.80 11.84 -7.81
N THR A 282 -15.06 11.03 -6.79
CA THR A 282 -14.22 10.85 -5.62
C THR A 282 -13.04 9.95 -5.98
N ALA A 283 -11.86 10.56 -6.08
CA ALA A 283 -10.65 9.94 -6.58
C ALA A 283 -9.52 9.94 -5.52
N MET A 284 -9.88 9.82 -4.24
CA MET A 284 -8.90 9.82 -3.15
C MET A 284 -8.15 8.50 -2.97
N ASP A 285 -8.61 7.41 -3.61
CA ASP A 285 -7.91 6.13 -3.68
C ASP A 285 -6.87 6.07 -4.81
N THR A 286 -6.79 7.09 -5.66
CA THR A 286 -5.94 7.10 -6.83
C THR A 286 -6.20 5.93 -7.80
N ASN A 287 -7.45 5.49 -7.91
CA ASN A 287 -7.89 4.56 -8.96
C ASN A 287 -7.90 5.25 -10.34
N ILE A 288 -6.74 5.24 -11.00
CA ILE A 288 -6.54 5.92 -12.29
C ILE A 288 -7.36 5.28 -13.41
N THR A 289 -7.61 3.97 -13.37
CA THR A 289 -8.47 3.28 -14.35
C THR A 289 -9.88 3.85 -14.33
N ARG A 290 -10.45 4.01 -13.13
CA ARG A 290 -11.78 4.57 -12.94
C ARG A 290 -11.86 6.03 -13.38
N VAL A 291 -10.85 6.84 -13.05
CA VAL A 291 -10.82 8.25 -13.47
C VAL A 291 -10.70 8.34 -14.98
N ARG A 292 -9.83 7.56 -15.63
CA ARG A 292 -9.74 7.48 -17.10
C ARG A 292 -11.11 7.20 -17.74
N TYR A 293 -11.82 6.16 -17.29
CA TYR A 293 -13.15 5.85 -17.83
C TYR A 293 -14.19 6.94 -17.59
N SER A 294 -14.05 7.69 -16.50
CA SER A 294 -14.93 8.84 -16.24
C SER A 294 -14.63 10.02 -17.17
N LEU A 295 -13.35 10.26 -17.47
CA LEU A 295 -12.94 11.25 -18.46
C LEU A 295 -13.46 10.88 -19.85
N GLU A 296 -13.31 9.63 -20.28
CA GLU A 296 -13.87 9.14 -21.55
C GLU A 296 -15.39 9.33 -21.62
N GLN A 297 -16.13 8.96 -20.57
CA GLN A 297 -17.59 9.16 -20.50
C GLN A 297 -17.98 10.64 -20.55
N SER A 298 -17.17 11.53 -19.95
CA SER A 298 -17.43 12.97 -19.99
C SER A 298 -17.31 13.58 -21.38
N LEU A 299 -16.41 13.06 -22.23
CA LEU A 299 -16.30 13.47 -23.63
C LEU A 299 -17.59 13.15 -24.40
N LEU A 300 -18.12 11.95 -24.20
CA LEU A 300 -19.37 11.50 -24.85
C LEU A 300 -20.60 12.28 -24.37
N SER A 301 -20.59 12.70 -23.10
CA SER A 301 -21.73 13.37 -22.47
C SER A 301 -21.66 14.90 -22.51
N GLY A 302 -20.56 15.48 -22.98
CA GLY A 302 -20.35 16.93 -23.05
C GLY A 302 -20.31 17.62 -21.69
N ILE A 303 -19.93 16.90 -20.63
CA ILE A 303 -19.88 17.45 -19.26
C ILE A 303 -18.45 17.77 -18.84
N ILE A 304 -18.30 18.72 -17.91
CA ILE A 304 -17.02 19.03 -17.29
C ILE A 304 -16.87 18.16 -16.03
N PRO A 305 -15.88 17.24 -15.98
CA PRO A 305 -15.66 16.40 -14.80
C PRO A 305 -15.08 17.24 -13.65
N ASN A 306 -15.56 16.99 -12.43
CA ASN A 306 -14.97 17.51 -11.18
C ASN A 306 -14.31 16.39 -10.39
N ILE A 307 -12.98 16.38 -10.32
CA ILE A 307 -12.21 15.38 -9.59
C ILE A 307 -12.04 15.85 -8.14
N ILE A 308 -12.56 15.08 -7.19
CA ILE A 308 -12.40 15.31 -5.75
C ILE A 308 -11.21 14.46 -5.29
N CYS A 309 -10.15 15.12 -4.82
CA CYS A 309 -8.90 14.44 -4.49
C CYS A 309 -8.16 15.12 -3.33
N LEU A 310 -7.12 14.45 -2.83
CA LEU A 310 -6.17 15.06 -1.90
C LEU A 310 -5.20 15.98 -2.65
N ALA A 311 -4.52 16.86 -1.91
CA ALA A 311 -3.65 17.88 -2.50
C ALA A 311 -2.53 17.30 -3.36
N HIS A 312 -1.86 16.24 -2.89
CA HIS A 312 -0.76 15.59 -3.62
C HIS A 312 -1.23 14.86 -4.88
N GLN A 313 -2.50 14.43 -4.93
CA GLN A 313 -3.04 13.64 -6.05
C GLN A 313 -3.43 14.51 -7.25
N LYS A 314 -3.62 15.82 -7.05
CA LYS A 314 -4.00 16.73 -8.14
C LYS A 314 -3.00 16.65 -9.30
N ALA A 315 -1.69 16.62 -8.99
CA ALA A 315 -0.65 16.52 -10.01
C ALA A 315 -0.79 15.23 -10.83
N ILE A 316 -1.07 14.09 -10.18
CA ILE A 316 -1.28 12.79 -10.85
C ILE A 316 -2.36 12.92 -11.91
N TYR A 317 -3.52 13.49 -11.57
CA TYR A 317 -4.64 13.61 -12.52
C TYR A 317 -4.40 14.64 -13.62
N GLN A 318 -3.68 15.72 -13.33
CA GLN A 318 -3.30 16.69 -14.37
C GLN A 318 -2.35 16.05 -15.38
N HIS A 319 -1.34 15.32 -14.91
CA HIS A 319 -0.44 14.57 -15.77
C HIS A 319 -1.16 13.45 -16.53
N MET A 320 -2.09 12.74 -15.88
CA MET A 320 -2.91 11.72 -16.54
C MET A 320 -3.73 12.30 -17.69
N ALA A 321 -4.32 13.49 -17.52
CA ALA A 321 -5.07 14.12 -18.59
C ALA A 321 -4.18 14.54 -19.78
N VAL A 322 -2.96 14.99 -19.52
CA VAL A 322 -1.97 15.26 -20.58
C VAL A 322 -1.58 13.96 -21.29
N TYR A 323 -1.28 12.91 -20.52
CA TYR A 323 -0.92 11.60 -21.04
C TYR A 323 -2.02 10.98 -21.92
N LEU A 324 -3.29 11.19 -21.56
CA LEU A 324 -4.45 10.72 -22.31
C LEU A 324 -4.88 11.67 -23.44
N GLU A 325 -4.14 12.76 -23.68
CA GLU A 325 -4.50 13.83 -24.63
C GLU A 325 -5.94 14.37 -24.43
N TYR A 326 -6.38 14.45 -23.16
CA TYR A 326 -7.74 14.84 -22.83
C TYR A 326 -7.99 16.33 -23.18
N PRO A 327 -8.91 16.63 -24.12
CA PRO A 327 -9.00 17.96 -24.74
C PRO A 327 -9.79 18.98 -23.91
N ASN A 328 -10.58 18.52 -22.93
CA ASN A 328 -11.52 19.36 -22.20
C ASN A 328 -10.93 19.86 -20.88
N GLN A 329 -11.54 20.93 -20.34
CA GLN A 329 -11.22 21.36 -18.99
C GLN A 329 -11.66 20.32 -17.95
N MET A 330 -10.88 20.22 -16.88
CA MET A 330 -11.24 19.48 -15.66
C MET A 330 -11.32 20.45 -14.49
N LYS A 331 -12.25 20.19 -13.58
CA LYS A 331 -12.32 20.87 -12.29
C LYS A 331 -11.74 19.99 -11.19
N PHE A 332 -11.16 20.63 -10.19
CA PHE A 332 -10.59 19.93 -9.03
C PHE A 332 -11.18 20.50 -7.76
N THR A 333 -11.65 19.61 -6.90
CA THR A 333 -12.02 19.91 -5.52
C THR A 333 -10.99 19.25 -4.62
N VAL A 334 -10.05 20.06 -4.13
CA VAL A 334 -8.96 19.56 -3.27
C VAL A 334 -9.42 19.57 -1.83
N VAL A 335 -9.49 18.39 -1.21
CA VAL A 335 -9.85 18.22 0.19
C VAL A 335 -8.59 18.13 1.04
N ARG A 336 -8.57 18.87 2.15
CA ARG A 336 -7.42 18.90 3.07
C ARG A 336 -7.48 17.72 4.04
N HIS A 337 -6.32 17.26 4.49
CA HIS A 337 -6.19 16.20 5.50
C HIS A 337 -7.04 16.45 6.75
N ASN A 338 -7.03 17.66 7.31
CA ASN A 338 -7.82 17.97 8.51
C ASN A 338 -9.34 17.77 8.27
N THR A 339 -9.84 18.21 7.11
CA THR A 339 -11.24 18.00 6.73
C THR A 339 -11.58 16.51 6.66
N MET A 340 -10.67 15.69 6.11
CA MET A 340 -10.86 14.25 6.08
C MET A 340 -10.87 13.64 7.48
N THR A 341 -10.00 14.07 8.39
CA THR A 341 -9.98 13.57 9.77
C THR A 341 -11.16 14.04 10.61
N ASP A 342 -11.81 15.14 10.22
CA ASP A 342 -13.04 15.60 10.87
C ASP A 342 -14.26 14.80 10.38
N MET A 343 -14.32 14.49 9.09
CA MET A 343 -15.35 13.63 8.50
C MET A 343 -15.23 12.17 8.95
N PHE A 344 -14.01 11.68 9.01
CA PHE A 344 -13.70 10.29 9.35
C PHE A 344 -12.71 10.27 10.53
N PRO A 345 -13.21 10.34 11.78
CA PRO A 345 -12.36 10.37 12.97
C PRO A 345 -11.38 9.20 13.09
N GLN A 346 -11.71 8.03 12.50
CA GLN A 346 -10.82 6.86 12.43
C GLN A 346 -9.53 7.10 11.62
N LEU A 347 -9.47 8.14 10.80
CA LEU A 347 -8.25 8.51 10.06
C LEU A 347 -7.20 9.17 10.95
N ARG A 348 -7.59 9.68 12.13
CA ARG A 348 -6.65 10.27 13.08
C ARG A 348 -5.56 9.25 13.41
N MET A 349 -4.30 9.66 13.27
CA MET A 349 -3.16 8.87 13.73
C MET A 349 -3.27 8.79 15.26
N GLY A 350 -3.84 7.70 15.78
CA GLY A 350 -4.00 7.52 17.20
C GLY A 350 -2.64 7.45 17.90
N GLU A 351 -2.48 8.21 18.98
CA GLU A 351 -1.47 7.89 19.97
C GLU A 351 -1.87 6.54 20.59
N THR A 352 -1.22 5.46 20.16
CA THR A 352 -1.41 4.18 20.82
C THR A 352 -0.97 4.36 22.26
N LYS A 353 -1.88 4.16 23.23
CA LYS A 353 -1.54 4.21 24.64
C LYS A 353 -0.34 3.29 24.87
N ILE A 354 0.73 3.87 25.40
CA ILE A 354 1.94 3.12 25.75
C ILE A 354 1.59 2.33 27.00
N GLU A 355 1.50 1.02 26.84
CA GLU A 355 1.17 0.09 27.91
C GLU A 355 2.32 -0.90 28.10
N PRO A 356 2.50 -1.45 29.31
CA PRO A 356 3.44 -2.54 29.52
C PRO A 356 3.10 -3.73 28.63
N ALA A 357 4.06 -4.20 27.84
CA ALA A 357 3.86 -5.32 26.94
C ALA A 357 3.67 -6.63 27.71
N ARG A 358 2.82 -7.51 27.16
CA ARG A 358 2.47 -8.79 27.77
C ARG A 358 2.66 -9.96 26.81
N THR A 359 2.87 -11.15 27.36
CA THR A 359 2.76 -12.42 26.64
C THR A 359 1.31 -12.68 26.24
N LYS A 360 1.07 -13.66 25.35
CA LYS A 360 -0.29 -14.14 25.04
C LYS A 360 -1.07 -14.59 26.27
N ASP A 361 -0.36 -15.08 27.28
CA ASP A 361 -0.94 -15.56 28.55
C ASP A 361 -1.12 -14.43 29.59
N GLY A 362 -0.80 -13.19 29.23
CA GLY A 362 -1.06 -12.00 30.04
C GLY A 362 0.07 -11.60 31.01
N GLU A 363 1.21 -12.30 30.98
CA GLU A 363 2.37 -11.98 31.82
C GLU A 363 3.17 -10.79 31.28
N TYR A 364 3.70 -9.93 32.15
CA TYR A 364 4.53 -8.81 31.71
C TYR A 364 5.86 -9.27 31.09
N LEU A 365 6.23 -8.64 29.98
CA LEU A 365 7.53 -8.87 29.34
C LEU A 365 8.63 -8.07 30.04
N ILE A 366 9.33 -8.75 30.95
CA ILE A 366 10.46 -8.19 31.70
C ILE A 366 11.77 -8.43 30.94
N ILE A 367 12.55 -7.35 30.78
CA ILE A 367 13.85 -7.25 30.07
C ILE A 367 15.02 -7.54 30.99
#